data_AF-A0A0F0H8H4-F1
#
_entry.id   AF-A0A0F0H8H4-F1
#
_cell.length_a   1.000
_cell.length_b   1.000
_cell.length_c   1.000
_cell.angle_alpha   90.00
_cell.angle_beta   90.00
_cell.angle_gamma   90.00
#
_symmetry.space_group_name_H-M   'P 1'
#
loop_
_entity.id
_entity.type
_entity.pdbx_description
1 polymer ?
#
loop_
_entity_poly.entity_id
_entity_poly.type
_entity_poly.pdbx_seq_one_letter_code
_entity_poly.pdbx_strand_id
1 'polypeptide(L)'
;AVRDGRWLAVFVGVPGALAVASTPLIARASGVPSATVEQLGPFPLLMAVGVLFNGFGSAATSCLVALRQSRVVLHAGLAGAACTVILSPLLVRPLGLNGAGVALCAAQLVGCLITVSGLRKRLRGRLGFRVHFGQIWELAKVGVPMAGTVLVKFAVLGVLAIAAAWVSETAAAAHNIATALVSLAFTAAVAIGQAIVPQVDKRTMTAGLASTAVTLSVICAVIVLGDVPRLFTDDPAVVDVVTGLLGLIVLVVLADGLQAVLGFGLAGRKRTTPSFAVFAVCYGVLAIVAVPAAAHGLTGLWVALALANLAVAAGQAVAFRKAGNL
;
A
#
# COMPACT_ATOMS: atom_id res chain seq x y z
N ALA A 1 7.87 15.12 -19.27
CA ALA A 1 7.37 13.91 -18.57
C ALA A 1 8.42 13.30 -17.62
N VAL A 2 9.46 12.59 -18.09
CA VAL A 2 10.43 11.92 -17.18
C VAL A 2 11.23 12.91 -16.32
N ARG A 3 11.56 14.09 -16.88
CA ARG A 3 12.24 15.18 -16.16
C ARG A 3 11.37 15.75 -15.04
N ASP A 4 10.10 16.04 -15.34
CA ASP A 4 9.18 16.72 -14.43
C ASP A 4 8.69 15.79 -13.32
N GLY A 5 8.67 14.47 -13.58
CA GLY A 5 8.44 13.44 -12.57
C GLY A 5 9.48 13.40 -11.44
N ARG A 6 10.74 13.81 -11.69
CA ARG A 6 11.78 13.89 -10.62
C ARG A 6 11.51 15.04 -9.67
N TRP A 7 11.06 16.18 -10.19
CA TRP A 7 10.66 17.32 -9.37
C TRP A 7 9.39 17.02 -8.59
N LEU A 8 8.40 16.36 -9.20
CA LEU A 8 7.23 15.87 -8.47
C LEU A 8 7.61 14.89 -7.34
N ALA A 9 8.56 13.98 -7.58
CA ALA A 9 9.06 13.07 -6.55
C ALA A 9 9.72 13.83 -5.38
N VAL A 10 10.40 14.95 -5.63
CA VAL A 10 10.92 15.83 -4.57
C VAL A 10 9.78 16.54 -3.86
N PHE A 11 8.88 17.18 -4.60
CA PHE A 11 7.76 17.96 -4.04
C PHE A 11 6.78 17.13 -3.23
N VAL A 12 6.65 15.83 -3.51
CA VAL A 12 5.79 14.90 -2.75
C VAL A 12 6.58 14.11 -1.71
N GLY A 13 7.79 13.65 -2.08
CA GLY A 13 8.64 12.84 -1.22
C GLY A 13 9.16 13.59 -0.01
N VAL A 14 9.51 14.88 -0.15
CA VAL A 14 10.00 15.69 0.98
C VAL A 14 8.89 15.93 2.02
N PRO A 15 7.68 16.39 1.67
CA PRO A 15 6.59 16.47 2.64
C PRO A 15 6.23 15.11 3.26
N GLY A 16 6.25 14.03 2.47
CA GLY A 16 6.03 12.68 2.99
C GLY A 16 7.09 12.26 4.01
N ALA A 17 8.36 12.52 3.73
CA ALA A 17 9.47 12.25 4.65
C ALA A 17 9.37 13.12 5.91
N LEU A 18 9.01 14.39 5.78
CA LEU A 18 8.77 15.28 6.93
C LEU A 18 7.61 14.79 7.79
N ALA A 19 6.51 14.33 7.19
CA ALA A 19 5.39 13.74 7.92
C ALA A 19 5.77 12.46 8.67
N VAL A 20 6.62 11.61 8.07
CA VAL A 20 7.13 10.41 8.76
C VAL A 20 8.11 10.79 9.87
N ALA A 21 8.99 11.77 9.63
CA ALA A 21 9.93 12.25 10.64
C ALA A 21 9.22 12.93 11.82
N SER A 22 8.04 13.53 11.61
CA SER A 22 7.25 14.16 12.66
C SER A 22 6.41 13.17 13.49
N THR A 23 6.43 11.86 13.18
CA THR A 23 5.71 10.83 13.93
C THR A 23 5.94 10.90 15.46
N PRO A 24 7.17 11.06 15.99
CA PRO A 24 7.40 11.22 17.43
C PRO A 24 6.74 12.46 18.02
N LEU A 25 6.69 13.57 17.27
CA LEU A 25 6.06 14.82 17.71
C LEU A 25 4.54 14.67 17.78
N ILE A 26 3.96 14.03 16.77
CA ILE A 26 2.53 13.72 16.74
C ILE A 26 2.17 12.80 17.91
N ALA A 27 2.95 11.74 18.13
CA ALA A 27 2.73 10.81 19.24
C ALA A 27 2.74 11.52 20.60
N ARG A 28 3.72 12.41 20.84
CA ARG A 28 3.78 13.22 22.07
C ARG A 28 2.58 14.16 22.20
N ALA A 29 2.20 14.83 21.11
CA ALA A 29 1.04 15.72 21.10
C ALA A 29 -0.29 14.99 21.33
N SER A 30 -0.38 13.72 20.92
CA SER A 30 -1.54 12.85 21.17
C SER A 30 -1.57 12.22 22.57
N GLY A 31 -0.60 12.53 23.44
CA GLY A 31 -0.56 12.05 24.83
C GLY A 31 0.11 10.69 25.03
N VAL A 32 0.86 10.18 24.05
CA VAL A 32 1.62 8.93 24.20
C VAL A 32 2.78 9.13 25.20
N PRO A 33 2.99 8.22 26.17
CA PRO A 33 4.08 8.34 27.15
C PRO A 33 5.45 8.53 26.50
N SER A 34 6.27 9.41 27.07
CA SER A 34 7.61 9.73 26.54
C SER A 34 8.50 8.49 26.42
N ALA A 35 8.43 7.58 27.39
CA ALA A 35 9.17 6.32 27.37
C ALA A 35 8.84 5.45 26.14
N THR A 36 7.56 5.39 25.74
CA THR A 36 7.12 4.65 24.54
C THR A 36 7.58 5.35 23.26
N VAL A 37 7.57 6.69 23.23
CA VAL A 37 8.08 7.45 22.08
C VAL A 37 9.59 7.30 21.94
N GLU A 38 10.34 7.24 23.04
CA GLU A 38 11.79 7.05 23.04
C GLU A 38 12.20 5.67 22.51
N GLN A 39 11.36 4.64 22.69
CA GLN A 39 11.59 3.31 22.10
C GLN A 39 11.61 3.32 20.56
N LEU A 40 10.96 4.31 19.92
CA LEU A 40 11.06 4.48 18.46
C LEU A 40 12.49 4.86 18.05
N GLY A 41 13.26 5.54 18.90
CA GLY A 41 14.63 5.96 18.62
C GLY A 41 14.78 6.64 17.25
N PRO A 42 15.83 6.33 16.47
CA PRO A 42 16.03 6.86 15.12
C PRO A 42 15.14 6.21 14.05
N PHE A 43 14.30 5.22 14.37
CA PHE A 43 13.50 4.48 13.37
C PHE A 43 12.65 5.38 12.46
N PRO A 44 11.89 6.38 12.97
CA PRO A 44 11.10 7.26 12.11
C PRO A 44 11.95 8.10 11.14
N LEU A 45 13.15 8.51 11.56
CA LEU A 45 14.09 9.22 10.69
C LEU A 45 14.65 8.31 9.59
N LEU A 46 15.00 7.07 9.93
CA LEU A 46 15.42 6.06 8.94
C LEU A 46 14.30 5.81 7.93
N MET A 47 13.06 5.72 8.38
CA MET A 47 11.92 5.56 7.48
C MET A 47 11.67 6.79 6.62
N ALA A 48 11.84 7.99 7.15
CA ALA A 48 11.75 9.23 6.38
C ALA A 48 12.78 9.27 5.23
N VAL A 49 14.02 8.85 5.50
CA VAL A 49 15.05 8.71 4.45
C VAL A 49 14.65 7.63 3.44
N GLY A 50 14.13 6.49 3.90
CA GLY A 50 13.60 5.43 3.04
C GLY A 50 12.48 5.92 2.11
N VAL A 51 11.58 6.79 2.59
CA VAL A 51 10.51 7.40 1.77
C VAL A 51 11.09 8.24 0.64
N LEU A 52 12.18 8.98 0.87
CA LEU A 52 12.84 9.75 -0.18
C LEU A 52 13.40 8.82 -1.27
N PHE A 53 14.11 7.77 -0.88
CA PHE A 53 14.62 6.78 -1.84
C PHE A 53 13.49 6.11 -2.60
N ASN A 54 12.40 5.75 -1.92
CA ASN A 54 11.22 5.17 -2.54
C ASN A 54 10.59 6.12 -3.57
N GLY A 55 10.47 7.40 -3.26
CA GLY A 55 9.88 8.40 -4.14
C GLY A 55 10.63 8.50 -5.47
N PHE A 56 11.96 8.59 -5.41
CA PHE A 56 12.79 8.60 -6.62
C PHE A 56 12.76 7.26 -7.36
N GLY A 57 12.84 6.15 -6.63
CA GLY A 57 12.79 4.80 -7.19
C GLY A 57 11.47 4.52 -7.91
N SER A 58 10.35 4.90 -7.29
CA SER A 58 9.00 4.74 -7.84
C SER A 58 8.79 5.57 -9.10
N ALA A 59 9.25 6.82 -9.13
CA ALA A 59 9.20 7.65 -10.34
C ALA A 59 9.98 7.02 -11.50
N ALA A 60 11.16 6.43 -11.21
CA ALA A 60 11.94 5.72 -12.21
C ALA A 60 11.25 4.42 -12.67
N THR A 61 10.68 3.66 -11.73
CA THR A 61 9.88 2.46 -11.99
C THR A 61 8.72 2.75 -12.93
N SER A 62 7.91 3.77 -12.67
CA SER A 62 6.78 4.13 -13.54
C SER A 62 7.23 4.44 -14.97
N CYS A 63 8.37 5.13 -15.13
CA CYS A 63 8.94 5.40 -16.45
C CYS A 63 9.43 4.11 -17.15
N LEU A 64 10.11 3.22 -16.43
CA LEU A 64 10.59 1.95 -16.97
C LEU A 64 9.43 1.02 -17.37
N VAL A 65 8.36 0.96 -16.57
CA VAL A 65 7.14 0.22 -16.90
C VAL A 65 6.49 0.78 -18.16
N ALA A 66 6.38 2.11 -18.28
CA ALA A 66 5.86 2.75 -19.49
C ALA A 66 6.73 2.45 -20.73
N LEU A 67 8.05 2.33 -20.57
CA LEU A 67 8.99 1.91 -21.62
C LEU A 67 9.04 0.38 -21.85
N ARG A 68 8.15 -0.39 -21.22
CA ARG A 68 8.09 -1.87 -21.24
C ARG A 68 9.40 -2.55 -20.80
N GLN A 69 10.18 -1.90 -19.93
CA GLN A 69 11.42 -2.42 -19.34
C GLN A 69 11.17 -3.09 -17.98
N SER A 70 10.22 -4.02 -17.91
CA SER A 70 9.82 -4.70 -16.66
C SER A 70 10.95 -5.51 -16.01
N ARG A 71 11.92 -6.02 -16.79
CA ARG A 71 13.06 -6.77 -16.25
C ARG A 71 13.91 -5.96 -15.28
N VAL A 72 14.15 -4.68 -15.57
CA VAL A 72 14.94 -3.80 -14.68
C VAL A 72 14.20 -3.59 -13.35
N VAL A 73 12.88 -3.40 -13.43
CA VAL A 73 12.02 -3.24 -12.26
C VAL A 73 11.99 -4.52 -11.41
N LEU A 74 11.91 -5.69 -12.07
CA LEU A 74 11.98 -6.98 -11.40
C LEU A 74 13.31 -7.18 -10.67
N HIS A 75 14.44 -6.91 -11.34
CA HIS A 75 15.75 -7.02 -10.70
C HIS A 75 15.91 -6.07 -9.51
N ALA A 76 15.40 -4.84 -9.61
CA ALA A 76 15.41 -3.89 -8.49
C ALA A 76 14.59 -4.41 -7.31
N GLY A 77 13.39 -4.95 -7.56
CA GLY A 77 12.53 -5.53 -6.53
C GLY A 77 13.17 -6.76 -5.87
N LEU A 78 13.73 -7.69 -6.65
CA LEU A 78 14.42 -8.87 -6.14
C LEU A 78 15.66 -8.51 -5.32
N ALA A 79 16.46 -7.55 -5.78
CA ALA A 79 17.62 -7.08 -5.03
C ALA A 79 17.21 -6.43 -3.71
N GLY A 80 16.17 -5.58 -3.72
CA GLY A 80 15.60 -5.00 -2.51
C GLY A 80 15.08 -6.07 -1.53
N ALA A 81 14.33 -7.06 -2.03
CA ALA A 81 13.84 -8.17 -1.22
C ALA A 81 14.98 -9.00 -0.63
N ALA A 82 16.01 -9.33 -1.42
CA ALA A 82 17.19 -10.03 -0.96
C ALA A 82 17.93 -9.24 0.14
N CYS A 83 18.08 -7.92 -0.04
CA CYS A 83 18.61 -7.04 1.00
C CYS A 83 17.80 -7.13 2.29
N THR A 84 16.47 -7.06 2.22
CA THR A 84 15.61 -7.18 3.42
C THR A 84 15.76 -8.55 4.08
N VAL A 85 15.73 -9.64 3.31
CA VAL A 85 15.82 -11.02 3.83
C VAL A 85 17.17 -11.28 4.51
N ILE A 86 18.25 -10.71 3.99
CA ILE A 86 19.59 -10.88 4.55
C ILE A 86 19.84 -9.93 5.72
N LEU A 87 19.54 -8.63 5.55
CA LEU A 87 19.89 -7.61 6.54
C LEU A 87 18.96 -7.62 7.75
N SER A 88 17.67 -7.93 7.59
CA SER A 88 16.72 -7.94 8.71
C SER A 88 17.16 -8.88 9.85
N PRO A 89 17.41 -10.19 9.63
CA PRO A 89 17.82 -11.06 10.72
C PRO A 89 19.20 -10.69 11.30
N LEU A 90 20.11 -10.15 10.48
CA LEU A 90 21.45 -9.74 10.91
C LEU A 90 21.44 -8.47 11.77
N LEU A 91 20.59 -7.50 11.44
CA LEU A 91 20.56 -6.19 12.11
C LEU A 91 19.52 -6.11 13.22
N VAL A 92 18.42 -6.86 13.14
CA VAL A 92 17.38 -6.85 14.20
C VAL A 92 17.90 -7.49 15.49
N ARG A 93 18.74 -8.52 15.41
CA ARG A 93 19.35 -9.14 16.60
C ARG A 93 20.15 -8.13 17.46
N PRO A 94 21.09 -7.34 16.91
CA PRO A 94 21.84 -6.37 17.69
C PRO A 94 21.14 -5.01 17.91
N LEU A 95 20.31 -4.55 16.99
CA LEU A 95 19.77 -3.17 16.98
C LEU A 95 18.25 -3.08 17.15
N GLY A 96 17.56 -4.21 17.30
CA GLY A 96 16.10 -4.28 17.45
C GLY A 96 15.36 -3.58 16.31
N LEU A 97 14.40 -2.72 16.67
CA LEU A 97 13.59 -1.92 15.74
C LEU A 97 14.44 -1.06 14.79
N ASN A 98 15.54 -0.47 15.30
CA ASN A 98 16.43 0.35 14.48
C ASN A 98 17.13 -0.49 13.41
N GLY A 99 17.47 -1.73 13.73
CA GLY A 99 18.02 -2.69 12.77
C GLY A 99 17.05 -2.98 11.61
N ALA A 100 15.76 -3.13 11.90
CA ALA A 100 14.72 -3.25 10.87
C ALA A 100 14.64 -1.98 10.01
N GLY A 101 14.69 -0.79 10.63
CA GLY A 101 14.69 0.48 9.91
C GLY A 101 15.88 0.62 8.94
N VAL A 102 17.08 0.24 9.38
CA VAL A 102 18.29 0.25 8.53
C VAL A 102 18.15 -0.75 7.38
N ALA A 103 17.70 -1.98 7.65
CA ALA A 103 17.50 -3.00 6.63
C ALA A 103 16.52 -2.54 5.54
N LEU A 104 15.38 -1.98 5.94
CA LEU A 104 14.36 -1.45 5.03
C LEU A 104 14.89 -0.26 4.23
N CYS A 105 15.58 0.68 4.89
CA CYS A 105 16.16 1.84 4.21
C CYS A 105 17.23 1.41 3.18
N ALA A 106 18.08 0.44 3.52
CA ALA A 106 19.08 -0.11 2.61
C ALA A 106 18.42 -0.80 1.40
N ALA A 107 17.37 -1.59 1.61
CA ALA A 107 16.61 -2.22 0.53
C ALA A 107 15.98 -1.19 -0.42
N GLN A 108 15.40 -0.11 0.12
CA GLN A 108 14.83 1.00 -0.65
C GLN A 108 15.90 1.72 -1.48
N LEU A 109 17.08 1.95 -0.88
CA LEU A 109 18.22 2.56 -1.56
C LEU A 109 18.70 1.70 -2.72
N VAL A 110 18.91 0.40 -2.51
CA VAL A 110 19.34 -0.54 -3.56
C VAL A 110 18.34 -0.58 -4.70
N GLY A 111 17.05 -0.70 -4.39
CA GLY A 111 15.98 -0.65 -5.39
C GLY A 111 16.00 0.65 -6.20
N CYS A 112 16.11 1.79 -5.51
CA CYS A 112 16.20 3.12 -6.13
C CYS A 112 17.43 3.25 -7.06
N LEU A 113 18.60 2.80 -6.62
CA LEU A 113 19.82 2.87 -7.41
C LEU A 113 19.70 2.06 -8.70
N ILE A 114 19.14 0.85 -8.64
CA ILE A 114 18.96 -0.02 -9.81
C ILE A 114 17.97 0.61 -10.80
N THR A 115 16.81 1.07 -10.33
CA THR A 115 15.78 1.65 -11.22
C THR A 115 16.24 2.98 -11.84
N VAL A 116 16.84 3.88 -11.06
CA VAL A 116 17.37 5.15 -11.55
C VAL A 116 18.52 4.92 -12.53
N SER A 117 19.45 3.99 -12.24
CA SER A 117 20.56 3.68 -13.14
C SER A 117 20.07 3.02 -14.42
N GLY A 118 19.12 2.09 -14.33
CA GLY A 118 18.48 1.46 -15.49
C GLY A 118 17.78 2.47 -16.38
N LEU A 119 17.06 3.43 -15.79
CA LEU A 119 16.42 4.52 -16.54
C LEU A 119 17.44 5.44 -17.21
N ARG A 120 18.51 5.84 -16.52
CA ARG A 120 19.58 6.68 -17.09
C ARG A 120 20.25 6.03 -18.29
N LYS A 121 20.53 4.72 -18.24
CA LYS A 121 21.11 3.98 -19.37
C LYS A 121 20.23 3.99 -20.62
N ARG A 122 18.91 4.15 -20.45
CA ARG A 122 17.93 4.18 -21.55
C ARG A 122 17.66 5.58 -22.09
N LEU A 123 17.77 6.60 -21.24
CA LEU A 123 17.64 7.99 -21.64
C LEU A 123 19.01 8.53 -22.07
N ARG A 124 19.31 8.46 -23.38
CA ARG A 124 20.59 8.90 -23.99
C ARG A 124 20.81 10.44 -24.00
N GLY A 125 20.19 11.21 -23.09
CA GLY A 125 20.27 12.68 -23.08
C GLY A 125 20.47 13.28 -21.69
N ARG A 126 21.17 14.42 -21.62
CA ARG A 126 21.28 15.24 -20.39
C ARG A 126 19.89 15.78 -20.03
N LEU A 127 19.34 15.32 -18.90
CA LEU A 127 18.13 15.90 -18.32
C LEU A 127 18.47 17.31 -17.83
N GLY A 128 18.12 18.34 -18.60
CA GLY A 128 18.35 19.74 -18.19
C GLY A 128 17.56 20.11 -16.92
N PHE A 129 18.00 21.16 -16.22
CA PHE A 129 17.46 21.58 -14.91
C PHE A 129 16.18 22.45 -14.99
N ARG A 130 15.63 22.73 -16.17
CA ARG A 130 14.48 23.64 -16.32
C ARG A 130 13.17 23.01 -15.84
N VAL A 131 12.56 23.61 -14.82
CA VAL A 131 11.26 23.25 -14.24
C VAL A 131 10.12 23.77 -15.14
N HIS A 132 9.17 22.89 -15.49
CA HIS A 132 7.99 23.27 -16.28
C HIS A 132 6.73 23.12 -15.41
N PHE A 133 6.36 24.18 -14.70
CA PHE A 133 5.26 24.17 -13.74
C PHE A 133 3.93 23.68 -14.33
N GLY A 134 3.61 24.02 -15.58
CA GLY A 134 2.41 23.53 -16.25
C GLY A 134 2.35 22.00 -16.38
N GLN A 135 3.48 21.35 -16.68
CA GLN A 135 3.53 19.88 -16.77
C GLN A 135 3.49 19.22 -15.39
N ILE A 136 4.09 19.85 -14.37
CA ILE A 136 3.99 19.39 -12.97
C ILE A 136 2.54 19.45 -12.51
N TRP A 137 1.81 20.51 -12.85
CA TRP A 137 0.40 20.67 -12.51
C TRP A 137 -0.47 19.59 -13.16
N GLU A 138 -0.28 19.29 -14.44
CA GLU A 138 -1.01 18.20 -15.11
C GLU A 138 -0.74 16.84 -14.49
N LEU A 139 0.51 16.57 -14.07
CA LEU A 139 0.84 15.36 -13.32
C LEU A 139 0.20 15.36 -11.92
N ALA A 140 0.20 16.50 -11.23
CA ALA A 140 -0.38 16.65 -9.90
C ALA A 140 -1.90 16.45 -9.90
N LYS A 141 -2.63 16.91 -10.94
CA LYS A 141 -4.07 16.67 -11.07
C LYS A 141 -4.45 15.19 -11.03
N VAL A 142 -3.56 14.31 -11.49
CA VAL A 142 -3.78 12.85 -11.46
C VAL A 142 -3.15 12.23 -10.20
N GLY A 143 -1.94 12.66 -9.86
CA GLY A 143 -1.16 12.11 -8.74
C GLY A 143 -1.70 12.46 -7.36
N VAL A 144 -2.20 13.68 -7.15
CA VAL A 144 -2.73 14.12 -5.85
C VAL A 144 -3.98 13.32 -5.45
N PRO A 145 -5.01 13.16 -6.31
CA PRO A 145 -6.14 12.29 -5.96
C PRO A 145 -5.73 10.83 -5.73
N MET A 146 -4.76 10.32 -6.50
CA MET A 146 -4.24 8.95 -6.33
C MET A 146 -3.47 8.77 -5.01
N ALA A 147 -2.66 9.76 -4.61
CA ALA A 147 -2.04 9.75 -3.29
C ALA A 147 -3.10 9.84 -2.19
N GLY A 148 -4.13 10.67 -2.39
CA GLY A 148 -5.27 10.79 -1.50
C GLY A 148 -6.03 9.48 -1.28
N THR A 149 -6.27 8.67 -2.32
CA THR A 149 -6.95 7.37 -2.16
C THR A 149 -6.15 6.44 -1.24
N VAL A 150 -4.83 6.41 -1.44
CA VAL A 150 -3.93 5.56 -0.66
C VAL A 150 -3.87 6.07 0.79
N LEU A 151 -3.73 7.38 0.98
CA LEU A 151 -3.68 8.01 2.29
C LEU A 151 -4.96 7.73 3.09
N VAL A 152 -6.14 7.95 2.50
CA VAL A 152 -7.44 7.69 3.15
C VAL A 152 -7.52 6.22 3.56
N LYS A 153 -7.19 5.28 2.65
CA LYS A 153 -7.23 3.85 2.93
C LYS A 153 -6.38 3.50 4.14
N PHE A 154 -5.10 3.87 4.12
CA PHE A 154 -4.17 3.50 5.20
C PHE A 154 -4.45 4.24 6.52
N ALA A 155 -4.91 5.49 6.47
CA ALA A 155 -5.30 6.22 7.68
C ALA A 155 -6.46 5.50 8.39
N VAL A 156 -7.48 5.09 7.64
CA VAL A 156 -8.64 4.39 8.19
C VAL A 156 -8.29 2.96 8.62
N LEU A 157 -7.40 2.25 7.91
CA LEU A 157 -6.87 0.98 8.42
C LEU A 157 -6.13 1.16 9.76
N GLY A 158 -5.43 2.28 9.96
CA GLY A 158 -4.86 2.65 11.26
C GLY A 158 -5.92 2.87 12.34
N VAL A 159 -7.04 3.52 12.01
CA VAL A 159 -8.20 3.65 12.92
C VAL A 159 -8.77 2.29 13.30
N LEU A 160 -8.88 1.37 12.32
CA LEU A 160 -9.34 0.00 12.57
C LEU A 160 -8.38 -0.76 13.50
N ALA A 161 -7.07 -0.59 13.34
CA ALA A 161 -6.09 -1.22 14.21
C ALA A 161 -6.23 -0.71 15.67
N ILE A 162 -6.44 0.59 15.86
CA ILE A 162 -6.71 1.17 17.20
C ILE A 162 -8.03 0.62 17.76
N ALA A 163 -9.09 0.56 16.95
CA ALA A 163 -10.38 0.04 17.37
C ALA A 163 -10.29 -1.46 17.77
N ALA A 164 -9.53 -2.27 17.02
CA ALA A 164 -9.27 -3.66 17.35
C ALA A 164 -8.51 -3.81 18.68
N ALA A 165 -7.56 -2.91 18.96
CA ALA A 165 -6.83 -2.88 20.22
C ALA A 165 -7.69 -2.50 21.43
N TRP A 166 -8.81 -1.81 21.23
CA TRP A 166 -9.77 -1.53 22.30
C TRP A 166 -10.69 -2.71 22.62
N VAL A 167 -10.79 -3.71 21.73
CA VAL A 167 -11.62 -4.90 21.98
C VAL A 167 -10.94 -5.82 23.00
N SER A 168 -9.71 -6.24 22.70
CA SER A 168 -8.86 -7.04 23.58
C SER A 168 -7.45 -7.19 22.98
N GLU A 169 -6.48 -7.63 23.79
CA GLU A 169 -5.13 -7.95 23.30
C GLU A 169 -5.15 -9.09 22.27
N THR A 170 -5.97 -10.12 22.50
CA THR A 170 -6.16 -11.24 21.57
C THR A 170 -6.78 -10.78 20.25
N ALA A 171 -7.72 -9.82 20.29
CA ALA A 171 -8.33 -9.24 19.10
C ALA A 171 -7.33 -8.38 18.32
N ALA A 172 -6.48 -7.61 18.98
CA ALA A 172 -5.39 -6.88 18.32
C ALA A 172 -4.41 -7.83 17.63
N ALA A 173 -3.99 -8.90 18.30
CA ALA A 173 -3.10 -9.91 17.71
C ALA A 173 -3.74 -10.57 16.48
N ALA A 174 -5.01 -11.01 16.60
CA ALA A 174 -5.75 -11.60 15.49
C ALA A 174 -5.95 -10.60 14.33
N HIS A 175 -6.24 -9.33 14.63
CA HIS A 175 -6.36 -8.27 13.62
C HIS A 175 -5.03 -8.06 12.86
N ASN A 176 -3.90 -8.05 13.55
CA ASN A 176 -2.58 -7.92 12.93
C ASN A 176 -2.25 -9.12 12.03
N ILE A 177 -2.55 -10.34 12.45
CA ILE A 177 -2.37 -11.53 11.61
C ILE A 177 -3.27 -11.46 10.37
N ALA A 178 -4.55 -11.14 10.57
CA ALA A 178 -5.51 -11.04 9.47
C ALA A 178 -5.17 -9.93 8.48
N THR A 179 -4.70 -8.77 8.94
CA THR A 179 -4.23 -7.67 8.06
C THR A 179 -2.94 -8.03 7.32
N ALA A 180 -2.04 -8.82 7.92
CA ALA A 180 -0.85 -9.36 7.24
C ALA A 180 -1.25 -10.32 6.10
N LEU A 181 -2.20 -11.23 6.36
CA LEU A 181 -2.76 -12.12 5.33
C LEU A 181 -3.40 -11.33 4.18
N VAL A 182 -4.23 -10.32 4.49
CA VAL A 182 -4.83 -9.44 3.50
C VAL A 182 -3.76 -8.72 2.67
N SER A 183 -2.71 -8.20 3.31
CA SER A 183 -1.64 -7.46 2.63
C SER A 183 -0.84 -8.33 1.66
N LEU A 184 -0.57 -9.58 2.05
CA LEU A 184 0.09 -10.57 1.19
C LEU A 184 -0.75 -10.85 -0.07
N ALA A 185 -2.05 -11.10 0.10
CA ALA A 185 -2.95 -11.34 -1.02
C ALA A 185 -3.10 -10.09 -1.91
N PHE A 186 -3.25 -8.91 -1.30
CA PHE A 186 -3.40 -7.63 -1.97
C PHE A 186 -2.22 -7.29 -2.88
N THR A 187 -1.00 -7.71 -2.51
CA THR A 187 0.21 -7.50 -3.32
C THR A 187 0.08 -8.09 -4.73
N ALA A 188 -0.57 -9.26 -4.87
CA ALA A 188 -0.83 -9.87 -6.17
C ALA A 188 -1.79 -9.02 -7.02
N ALA A 189 -2.87 -8.52 -6.42
CA ALA A 189 -3.82 -7.64 -7.11
C ALA A 189 -3.18 -6.32 -7.55
N VAL A 190 -2.31 -5.73 -6.72
CA VAL A 190 -1.54 -4.53 -7.07
C VAL A 190 -0.60 -4.81 -8.26
N ALA A 191 0.08 -5.96 -8.28
CA ALA A 191 0.95 -6.33 -9.39
C ALA A 191 0.18 -6.45 -10.71
N ILE A 192 -0.98 -7.11 -10.70
CA ILE A 192 -1.87 -7.22 -11.87
C ILE A 192 -2.36 -5.82 -12.28
N GLY A 193 -2.83 -5.03 -11.31
CA GLY A 193 -3.31 -3.67 -11.53
C GLY A 193 -2.25 -2.76 -12.18
N GLN A 194 -1.01 -2.79 -11.70
CA GLN A 194 0.11 -2.04 -12.30
C GLN A 194 0.42 -2.48 -13.73
N ALA A 195 0.30 -3.79 -14.03
CA ALA A 195 0.58 -4.32 -15.35
C ALA A 195 -0.44 -3.86 -16.42
N ILE A 196 -1.69 -3.57 -16.03
CA ILE A 196 -2.72 -3.11 -16.97
C ILE A 196 -2.66 -1.60 -17.25
N VAL A 197 -2.07 -0.79 -16.37
CA VAL A 197 -2.03 0.70 -16.48
C VAL A 197 -1.56 1.20 -17.86
N PRO A 198 -0.50 0.65 -18.49
CA PRO A 198 -0.02 1.14 -19.78
C PRO A 198 -0.91 0.76 -20.98
N GLN A 199 -1.88 -0.15 -20.80
CA GLN A 199 -2.66 -0.77 -21.88
C GLN A 199 -4.16 -0.82 -21.54
N VAL A 200 -4.68 0.20 -20.85
CA VAL A 200 -6.08 0.18 -20.37
C VAL A 200 -7.06 0.26 -21.54
N ASP A 201 -7.61 -0.90 -21.89
CA ASP A 201 -8.75 -1.07 -22.79
C ASP A 201 -9.76 -2.06 -22.18
N LYS A 202 -10.90 -2.28 -22.85
CA LYS A 202 -11.95 -3.18 -22.35
C LYS A 202 -11.46 -4.62 -22.17
N ARG A 203 -10.69 -5.16 -23.12
CA ARG A 203 -10.20 -6.55 -23.10
C ARG A 203 -9.15 -6.73 -22.01
N THR A 204 -8.18 -5.82 -21.92
CA THR A 204 -7.13 -5.81 -20.90
C THR A 204 -7.74 -5.68 -19.51
N MET A 205 -8.78 -4.86 -19.36
CA MET A 205 -9.49 -4.73 -18.09
C MET A 205 -10.21 -6.01 -17.68
N THR A 206 -10.97 -6.63 -18.59
CA THR A 206 -11.64 -7.90 -18.31
C THR A 206 -10.64 -9.00 -17.95
N ALA A 207 -9.52 -9.07 -18.68
CA ALA A 207 -8.46 -10.04 -18.39
C ALA A 207 -7.81 -9.78 -17.02
N GLY A 208 -7.54 -8.52 -16.65
CA GLY A 208 -6.99 -8.15 -15.34
C GLY A 208 -7.93 -8.45 -14.18
N LEU A 209 -9.24 -8.27 -14.38
CA LEU A 209 -10.26 -8.62 -13.38
C LEU A 209 -10.37 -10.14 -13.21
N ALA A 210 -10.42 -10.89 -14.31
CA ALA A 210 -10.48 -12.35 -14.28
C ALA A 210 -9.21 -12.95 -13.65
N SER A 211 -8.03 -12.47 -14.03
CA SER A 211 -6.77 -12.94 -13.44
C SER A 211 -6.70 -12.63 -11.96
N THR A 212 -7.14 -11.45 -11.52
CA THR A 212 -7.20 -11.09 -10.10
C THR A 212 -8.17 -12.00 -9.33
N ALA A 213 -9.37 -12.24 -9.87
CA ALA A 213 -10.33 -13.14 -9.25
C ALA A 213 -9.76 -14.56 -9.07
N VAL A 214 -9.13 -15.11 -10.11
CA VAL A 214 -8.52 -16.45 -10.06
C VAL A 214 -7.34 -16.47 -9.08
N THR A 215 -6.39 -15.55 -9.21
CA THR A 215 -5.20 -15.51 -8.35
C THR A 215 -5.56 -15.34 -6.88
N LEU A 216 -6.47 -14.42 -6.56
CA LEU A 216 -6.89 -14.22 -5.17
C LEU A 216 -7.72 -15.39 -4.65
N SER A 217 -8.55 -16.02 -5.47
CA SER A 217 -9.28 -17.23 -5.04
C SER A 217 -8.31 -18.37 -4.69
N VAL A 218 -7.24 -18.55 -5.47
CA VAL A 218 -6.19 -19.54 -5.18
C VAL A 218 -5.45 -19.19 -3.89
N ILE A 219 -5.04 -17.94 -3.70
CA ILE A 219 -4.37 -17.50 -2.45
C ILE A 219 -5.29 -17.70 -1.24
N CYS A 220 -6.56 -17.31 -1.35
CA CYS A 220 -7.57 -17.53 -0.31
C CYS A 220 -7.76 -19.02 -0.01
N ALA A 221 -7.79 -19.88 -1.03
CA ALA A 221 -7.88 -21.33 -0.83
C ALA A 221 -6.65 -21.87 -0.08
N VAL A 222 -5.44 -21.40 -0.38
CA VAL A 222 -4.23 -21.76 0.37
C VAL A 222 -4.31 -21.30 1.82
N ILE A 223 -4.78 -20.07 2.07
CA ILE A 223 -4.92 -19.54 3.44
C ILE A 223 -5.92 -20.37 4.26
N VAL A 224 -7.07 -20.71 3.66
CA VAL A 224 -8.15 -21.43 4.35
C VAL A 224 -7.83 -22.91 4.54
N LEU A 225 -7.25 -23.57 3.54
CA LEU A 225 -6.99 -25.01 3.58
C LEU A 225 -5.64 -25.36 4.20
N GLY A 226 -4.70 -24.42 4.23
CA GLY A 226 -3.30 -24.66 4.61
C GLY A 226 -2.96 -24.35 6.06
N ASP A 227 -3.95 -24.11 6.94
CA ASP A 227 -3.75 -23.75 8.35
C ASP A 227 -2.72 -22.63 8.57
N VAL A 228 -2.73 -21.65 7.66
CA VAL A 228 -1.77 -20.55 7.62
C VAL A 228 -1.73 -19.72 8.92
N PRO A 229 -2.83 -19.52 9.68
CA PRO A 229 -2.77 -18.80 10.97
C PRO A 229 -1.75 -19.37 11.96
N ARG A 230 -1.53 -20.69 11.99
CA ARG A 230 -0.52 -21.33 12.85
C ARG A 230 0.92 -20.99 12.49
N LEU A 231 1.18 -20.51 11.27
CA LEU A 231 2.51 -20.03 10.90
C LEU A 231 2.86 -18.69 11.59
N PHE A 232 1.85 -17.97 12.11
CA PHE A 232 2.04 -16.67 12.74
C PHE A 232 2.14 -16.75 14.27
N THR A 233 1.47 -17.72 14.89
CA THR A 233 1.43 -17.84 16.36
C THR A 233 1.10 -19.26 16.81
N ASP A 234 1.67 -19.64 17.95
CA ASP A 234 1.36 -20.89 18.66
C ASP A 234 0.22 -20.72 19.67
N ASP A 235 -0.25 -19.48 19.91
CA ASP A 235 -1.35 -19.21 20.85
C ASP A 235 -2.70 -19.70 20.28
N PRO A 236 -3.32 -20.74 20.86
CA PRO A 236 -4.56 -21.32 20.34
C PRO A 236 -5.72 -20.32 20.37
N ALA A 237 -5.76 -19.40 21.35
CA ALA A 237 -6.84 -18.42 21.45
C ALA A 237 -6.82 -17.44 20.27
N VAL A 238 -5.63 -17.04 19.81
CA VAL A 238 -5.48 -16.16 18.65
C VAL A 238 -5.79 -16.92 17.36
N VAL A 239 -5.33 -18.16 17.24
CA VAL A 239 -5.61 -19.01 16.06
C VAL A 239 -7.11 -19.22 15.89
N ASP A 240 -7.85 -19.49 16.96
CA ASP A 240 -9.30 -19.70 16.92
C ASP A 240 -10.03 -18.44 16.43
N VAL A 241 -9.64 -17.26 16.93
CA VAL A 241 -10.22 -15.98 16.50
C VAL A 241 -9.94 -15.71 15.02
N VAL A 242 -8.70 -15.90 14.56
CA VAL A 242 -8.34 -15.71 13.13
C VAL A 242 -9.10 -16.69 12.25
N THR A 243 -9.22 -17.95 12.68
CA THR A 243 -9.93 -19.00 11.95
C THR A 243 -11.41 -18.66 11.80
N GLY A 244 -12.05 -18.15 12.86
CA GLY A 244 -13.42 -17.64 12.82
C GLY A 244 -13.62 -16.45 11.87
N LEU A 245 -12.57 -15.69 11.58
CA LEU A 245 -12.60 -14.54 10.66
C LEU A 245 -12.27 -14.90 9.22
N LEU A 246 -11.80 -16.12 8.92
CA LEU A 246 -11.32 -16.49 7.57
C LEU A 246 -12.34 -16.19 6.47
N GLY A 247 -13.62 -16.48 6.70
CA GLY A 247 -14.68 -16.17 5.73
C GLY A 247 -14.76 -14.67 5.39
N LEU A 248 -14.62 -13.81 6.41
CA LEU A 248 -14.58 -12.35 6.23
C LEU A 248 -13.28 -11.89 5.58
N ILE A 249 -12.14 -12.49 5.94
CA ILE A 249 -10.84 -12.20 5.32
C ILE A 249 -10.90 -12.48 3.82
N VAL A 250 -11.45 -13.62 3.40
CA VAL A 250 -11.64 -13.97 1.98
C VAL A 250 -12.49 -12.91 1.27
N LEU A 251 -13.61 -12.51 1.86
CA LEU A 251 -14.48 -11.48 1.29
C LEU A 251 -13.76 -10.13 1.15
N VAL A 252 -13.03 -9.72 2.20
CA VAL A 252 -12.21 -8.50 2.20
C VAL A 252 -11.15 -8.56 1.11
N VAL A 253 -10.40 -9.66 0.99
CA VAL A 253 -9.34 -9.84 -0.03
C VAL A 253 -9.90 -9.74 -1.44
N LEU A 254 -10.99 -10.46 -1.74
CA LEU A 254 -11.59 -10.46 -3.07
C LEU A 254 -12.12 -9.07 -3.45
N ALA A 255 -12.83 -8.41 -2.53
CA ALA A 255 -13.35 -7.06 -2.75
C ALA A 255 -12.21 -6.03 -2.89
N ASP A 256 -11.15 -6.16 -2.09
CA ASP A 256 -10.00 -5.26 -2.11
C ASP A 256 -9.17 -5.41 -3.40
N GLY A 257 -9.02 -6.64 -3.89
CA GLY A 257 -8.41 -6.91 -5.18
C GLY A 257 -9.18 -6.31 -6.35
N LEU A 258 -10.49 -6.50 -6.35
CA LEU A 258 -11.37 -5.97 -7.40
C LEU A 258 -11.29 -4.43 -7.46
N GLN A 259 -11.45 -3.75 -6.32
CA GLN A 259 -11.37 -2.29 -6.28
C GLN A 259 -9.97 -1.78 -6.67
N ALA A 260 -8.89 -2.50 -6.36
CA ALA A 260 -7.54 -2.10 -6.74
C ALA A 260 -7.35 -2.10 -8.25
N VAL A 261 -7.74 -3.18 -8.94
CA VAL A 261 -7.61 -3.27 -10.41
C VAL A 261 -8.45 -2.19 -11.09
N LEU A 262 -9.68 -1.94 -10.61
CA LEU A 262 -10.52 -0.84 -11.10
C LEU A 262 -9.88 0.53 -10.89
N GLY A 263 -9.30 0.76 -9.70
CA GLY A 263 -8.56 1.98 -9.39
C GLY A 263 -7.34 2.19 -10.29
N PHE A 264 -6.57 1.14 -10.56
CA PHE A 264 -5.45 1.19 -11.51
C PHE A 264 -5.92 1.41 -12.96
N GLY A 265 -7.04 0.84 -13.36
CA GLY A 265 -7.67 1.13 -14.66
C GLY A 265 -8.06 2.61 -14.79
N LEU A 266 -8.66 3.20 -13.76
CA LEU A 266 -8.96 4.63 -13.71
C LEU A 266 -7.69 5.50 -13.76
N ALA A 267 -6.63 5.07 -13.06
CA ALA A 267 -5.33 5.74 -13.10
C ALA A 267 -4.70 5.69 -14.50
N GLY A 268 -4.79 4.56 -15.22
CA GLY A 268 -4.33 4.45 -16.61
C GLY A 268 -5.12 5.35 -17.58
N ARG A 269 -6.40 5.60 -17.28
CA ARG A 269 -7.22 6.61 -18.00
C ARG A 269 -7.03 8.05 -17.51
N LYS A 270 -6.11 8.30 -16.57
CA LYS A 270 -5.86 9.60 -15.93
C LYS A 270 -7.10 10.20 -15.24
N ARG A 271 -8.07 9.38 -14.82
CA ARG A 271 -9.30 9.80 -14.15
C ARG A 271 -9.32 9.30 -12.70
N THR A 272 -8.47 9.87 -11.85
CA THR A 272 -8.27 9.43 -10.46
C THR A 272 -9.19 10.11 -9.44
N THR A 273 -9.77 11.27 -9.77
CA THR A 273 -10.68 12.00 -8.87
C THR A 273 -11.93 11.21 -8.46
N PRO A 274 -12.63 10.50 -9.36
CA PRO A 274 -13.77 9.67 -8.96
C PRO A 274 -13.37 8.57 -7.98
N SER A 275 -12.19 7.98 -8.17
CA SER A 275 -11.66 6.98 -7.23
C SER A 275 -11.45 7.60 -5.85
N PHE A 276 -10.84 8.78 -5.78
CA PHE A 276 -10.65 9.51 -4.52
C PHE A 276 -11.96 9.79 -3.81
N ALA A 277 -12.98 10.29 -4.52
CA ALA A 277 -14.29 10.55 -3.93
C ALA A 277 -14.94 9.29 -3.33
N VAL A 278 -14.90 8.16 -4.07
CA VAL A 278 -15.44 6.88 -3.59
C VAL A 278 -14.72 6.41 -2.32
N PHE A 279 -13.38 6.45 -2.29
CA PHE A 279 -12.61 6.09 -1.11
C PHE A 279 -12.91 7.03 0.07
N ALA A 280 -12.90 8.35 -0.14
CA ALA A 280 -13.17 9.34 0.89
C ALA A 280 -14.53 9.11 1.55
N VAL A 281 -15.57 8.81 0.77
CA VAL A 281 -16.91 8.55 1.29
C VAL A 281 -16.98 7.20 2.01
N CYS A 282 -16.64 6.10 1.35
CA CYS A 282 -16.83 4.77 1.91
C CYS A 282 -15.91 4.50 3.11
N TYR A 283 -14.62 4.83 3.00
CA TYR A 283 -13.69 4.68 4.10
C TYR A 283 -13.88 5.77 5.17
N GLY A 284 -14.35 6.97 4.80
CA GLY A 284 -14.74 7.99 5.78
C GLY A 284 -15.89 7.52 6.68
N VAL A 285 -16.94 6.93 6.10
CA VAL A 285 -18.03 6.30 6.86
C VAL A 285 -17.50 5.14 7.71
N LEU A 286 -16.62 4.30 7.16
CA LEU A 286 -15.99 3.22 7.92
C LEU A 286 -15.22 3.75 9.14
N ALA A 287 -14.49 4.85 9.02
CA ALA A 287 -13.76 5.46 10.14
C ALA A 287 -14.69 5.89 11.27
N ILE A 288 -15.86 6.44 10.94
CA ILE A 288 -16.88 6.85 11.93
C ILE A 288 -17.49 5.61 12.61
N VAL A 289 -17.77 4.56 11.83
CA VAL A 289 -18.43 3.34 12.32
C VAL A 289 -17.45 2.37 12.99
N ALA A 290 -16.14 2.55 12.86
CA ALA A 290 -15.12 1.64 13.40
C ALA A 290 -15.27 1.39 14.91
N VAL A 291 -15.48 2.45 15.70
CA VAL A 291 -15.62 2.33 17.16
C VAL A 291 -16.96 1.65 17.56
N PRO A 292 -18.13 2.07 17.03
CA PRO A 292 -19.37 1.32 17.23
C PRO A 292 -19.29 -0.14 16.78
N ALA A 293 -18.62 -0.43 15.66
CA ALA A 293 -18.45 -1.78 15.15
C ALA A 293 -17.58 -2.63 16.07
N ALA A 294 -16.54 -2.05 16.67
CA ALA A 294 -15.69 -2.72 17.66
C ALA A 294 -16.44 -3.09 18.95
N ALA A 295 -17.53 -2.40 19.29
CA ALA A 295 -18.39 -2.80 20.42
C ALA A 295 -19.07 -4.17 20.20
N HIS A 296 -19.18 -4.62 18.94
CA HIS A 296 -19.62 -5.97 18.58
C HIS A 296 -18.46 -6.96 18.44
N GLY A 297 -17.30 -6.63 19.00
CA GLY A 297 -16.07 -7.40 18.91
C GLY A 297 -15.38 -7.29 17.55
N LEU A 298 -14.32 -8.09 17.38
CA LEU A 298 -13.49 -8.05 16.18
C LEU A 298 -14.28 -8.42 14.92
N THR A 299 -15.22 -9.37 15.02
CA THR A 299 -16.09 -9.77 13.90
C THR A 299 -16.91 -8.59 13.37
N GLY A 300 -17.49 -7.76 14.25
CA GLY A 300 -18.23 -6.57 13.84
C GLY A 300 -17.37 -5.58 13.05
N LEU A 301 -16.13 -5.36 13.50
CA LEU A 301 -15.17 -4.50 12.81
C LEU A 301 -14.83 -5.03 11.40
N TRP A 302 -14.61 -6.35 11.26
CA TRP A 302 -14.31 -6.98 9.97
C TRP A 302 -15.51 -7.03 9.03
N VAL A 303 -16.73 -7.18 9.55
CA VAL A 303 -17.96 -7.04 8.75
C VAL A 303 -18.07 -5.62 8.20
N ALA A 304 -17.84 -4.59 9.03
CA ALA A 304 -17.84 -3.20 8.58
C ALA A 304 -16.79 -2.96 7.48
N LEU A 305 -15.58 -3.49 7.64
CA LEU A 305 -14.52 -3.42 6.63
C LEU A 305 -14.92 -4.13 5.33
N ALA A 306 -15.52 -5.31 5.41
CA ALA A 306 -15.97 -6.06 4.24
C ALA A 306 -17.04 -5.29 3.46
N LEU A 307 -18.04 -4.73 4.16
CA LEU A 307 -19.09 -3.91 3.55
C LEU A 307 -18.51 -2.66 2.90
N ALA A 308 -17.58 -1.97 3.56
CA ALA A 308 -16.90 -0.81 2.99
C ALA A 308 -16.12 -1.18 1.72
N ASN A 309 -15.40 -2.30 1.72
CA ASN A 309 -14.65 -2.75 0.53
C ASN A 309 -15.57 -3.14 -0.63
N LEU A 310 -16.71 -3.80 -0.35
CA LEU A 310 -17.71 -4.09 -1.37
C LEU A 310 -18.31 -2.80 -1.95
N ALA A 311 -18.62 -1.82 -1.09
CA ALA A 311 -19.13 -0.52 -1.51
C ALA A 311 -18.11 0.23 -2.37
N VAL A 312 -16.82 0.22 -2.00
CA VAL A 312 -15.76 0.81 -2.83
C VAL A 312 -15.62 0.06 -4.14
N ALA A 313 -15.62 -1.27 -4.16
CA ALA A 313 -15.54 -2.04 -5.40
C ALA A 313 -16.70 -1.69 -6.36
N ALA A 314 -17.93 -1.59 -5.84
CA ALA A 314 -19.09 -1.15 -6.62
C ALA A 314 -18.94 0.30 -7.12
N GLY A 315 -18.51 1.22 -6.26
CA GLY A 315 -18.27 2.62 -6.62
C GLY A 315 -17.19 2.79 -7.70
N GLN A 316 -16.09 2.04 -7.57
CA GLN A 316 -15.02 1.99 -8.57
C GLN A 316 -15.51 1.42 -9.91
N ALA A 317 -16.35 0.37 -9.88
CA ALA A 317 -16.93 -0.20 -11.09
C ALA A 317 -17.85 0.80 -11.81
N VAL A 318 -18.69 1.52 -11.06
CA VAL A 318 -19.54 2.58 -11.61
C VAL A 318 -18.70 3.72 -12.18
N ALA A 319 -17.68 4.18 -11.45
CA ALA A 319 -16.77 5.23 -11.90
C ALA A 319 -16.03 4.83 -13.18
N PHE A 320 -15.53 3.60 -13.25
CA PHE A 320 -14.82 3.07 -14.42
C PHE A 320 -15.75 2.95 -15.64
N ARG A 321 -16.99 2.48 -15.45
CA ARG A 321 -18.01 2.42 -16.51
C ARG A 321 -18.34 3.80 -17.06
N LYS A 322 -18.62 4.77 -16.19
CA LYS A 322 -18.89 6.17 -16.59
C LYS A 322 -17.70 6.78 -17.33
N ALA A 323 -16.48 6.40 -16.94
CA ALA A 323 -15.27 6.83 -17.61
C ALA A 323 -15.03 6.21 -19.00
N GLY A 324 -15.74 5.14 -19.36
CA GLY A 324 -15.61 4.46 -20.67
C GLY A 324 -16.68 4.82 -21.70
N ASN A 325 -17.74 5.51 -21.27
CA ASN A 325 -18.83 5.98 -22.15
C ASN A 325 -18.60 7.44 -22.61
N LEU A 326 -17.40 7.98 -22.38
CA LEU A 326 -16.92 9.31 -22.78
C LEU A 326 -15.62 9.12 -23.57
#